data_AF-A0A2N9W2R4-F1
#
_entry.id   AF-A0A2N9W2R4-F1
#
_cell.length_a   1.000
_cell.length_b   1.000
_cell.length_c   1.000
_cell.angle_alpha   90.00
_cell.angle_beta   90.00
_cell.angle_gamma   90.00
#
_symmetry.space_group_name_H-M   'P 1'
#
loop_
_entity.id
_entity.type
_entity.pdbx_description
1 polymer ?
#
loop_
_entity_poly.entity_id
_entity_poly.type
_entity_poly.pdbx_seq_one_letter_code
_entity_poly.pdbx_strand_id
1 'polypeptide(L)' 'MPRGLVRATKVAWTVSVIAIATALGALLGWENHGLIGAIALGFVGFVVGIFVSYPSMILQLLT' A
#
# COMPACT_ATOMS: atom_id res chain seq x y z
N MET A 1 -10.10 9.65 -23.82
CA MET A 1 -10.27 10.09 -22.41
C MET A 1 -9.43 11.32 -22.14
N PRO A 2 -9.94 12.32 -21.40
CA PRO A 2 -9.14 13.47 -21.00
C PRO A 2 -7.96 13.00 -20.13
N ARG A 3 -6.75 13.48 -20.44
CA ARG A 3 -5.49 13.08 -19.76
C ARG A 3 -5.56 13.28 -18.24
N GLY A 4 -6.33 14.28 -17.78
CA GLY A 4 -6.57 14.54 -16.36
C GLY A 4 -7.32 13.43 -15.64
N LEU A 5 -8.32 12.82 -16.28
CA LEU A 5 -9.12 11.75 -15.67
C LEU A 5 -8.27 10.49 -15.44
N VAL A 6 -7.48 10.08 -16.44
CA VAL A 6 -6.58 8.93 -16.32
C VAL A 6 -5.55 9.14 -15.20
N ARG A 7 -5.01 10.35 -15.06
CA ARG A 7 -4.08 10.68 -13.98
C ARG A 7 -4.75 10.64 -12.61
N ALA A 8 -5.95 11.23 -12.49
CA ALA A 8 -6.72 11.21 -11.25
C ALA A 8 -7.07 9.78 -10.82
N THR A 9 -7.51 8.94 -11.76
CA THR A 9 -7.80 7.52 -11.48
C THR A 9 -6.55 6.77 -11.01
N LYS A 10 -5.39 7.00 -11.64
CA LYS A 10 -4.12 6.40 -11.18
C LYS A 10 -3.75 6.84 -9.78
N VAL A 11 -3.85 8.13 -9.47
CA VAL A 11 -3.55 8.65 -8.13
C VAL A 11 -4.51 8.08 -7.09
N ALA A 12 -5.82 8.11 -7.37
CA ALA A 12 -6.84 7.56 -6.48
C ALA A 12 -6.61 6.07 -6.23
N TRP A 13 -6.26 5.31 -7.28
CA TRP A 13 -5.91 3.91 -7.16
C TRP A 13 -4.69 3.69 -6.26
N THR A 14 -3.58 4.38 -6.54
CA THR A 14 -2.34 4.26 -5.76
C THR A 14 -2.56 4.59 -4.30
N VAL A 15 -3.24 5.71 -4.00
CA VAL A 15 -3.53 6.12 -2.62
C VAL A 15 -4.41 5.09 -1.92
N SER A 16 -5.45 4.57 -2.59
CA SER A 16 -6.34 3.56 -2.01
C SER A 16 -5.61 2.26 -1.67
N VAL A 17 -4.79 1.75 -2.58
CA VAL A 17 -4.02 0.52 -2.37
C VAL A 17 -3.06 0.66 -1.20
N ILE A 18 -2.30 1.76 -1.16
CA ILE A 18 -1.36 2.03 -0.08
C ILE A 18 -2.08 2.17 1.26
N ALA A 19 -3.20 2.90 1.30
CA ALA A 19 -3.98 3.10 2.51
C ALA A 19 -4.54 1.78 3.05
N ILE A 20 -5.11 0.93 2.20
CA ILE A 20 -5.65 -0.38 2.60
C ILE A 20 -4.53 -1.28 3.12
N ALA A 21 -3.40 -1.38 2.41
CA ALA A 21 -2.28 -2.21 2.83
C ALA A 21 -1.68 -1.74 4.16
N THR A 22 -1.53 -0.43 4.35
CA THR A 22 -1.07 0.19 5.61
C THR A 22 -2.04 -0.10 6.75
N ALA A 23 -3.35 0.06 6.53
CA ALA A 23 -4.37 -0.17 7.54
C ALA A 23 -4.41 -1.64 7.97
N LEU A 24 -4.35 -2.59 7.02
CA LEU A 24 -4.28 -4.01 7.33
C LEU A 24 -3.02 -4.36 8.13
N GLY A 25 -1.85 -3.84 7.73
CA GLY A 25 -0.61 -4.02 8.47
C GLY A 25 -0.70 -3.48 9.90
N ALA A 26 -1.26 -2.28 10.08
CA ALA A 26 -1.43 -1.68 11.39
C ALA A 26 -2.43 -2.45 12.27
N LEU A 27 -3.56 -2.90 11.71
CA LEU A 27 -4.57 -3.70 12.44
C LEU A 27 -3.98 -5.04 12.89
N LEU A 28 -3.34 -5.78 11.99
CA LEU A 28 -2.69 -7.05 12.31
C LEU A 28 -1.56 -6.86 13.33
N GLY A 29 -0.80 -5.77 13.22
CA GLY A 29 0.25 -5.46 14.19
C GLY A 29 -0.30 -5.09 15.57
N TRP A 30 -1.39 -4.33 15.61
CA TRP A 30 -2.07 -3.99 16.85
C TRP A 30 -2.56 -5.23 17.59
N GLU A 31 -3.27 -6.12 16.89
CA GLU A 31 -3.84 -7.33 17.49
C GLU A 31 -2.78 -8.26 18.11
N ASN A 32 -1.61 -8.38 17.47
CA ASN A 32 -0.60 -9.35 17.89
C ASN A 32 0.49 -8.76 18.81
N HIS A 33 0.81 -7.47 18.67
CA HIS A 33 1.97 -6.86 19.34
C HIS A 33 1.69 -5.44 19.88
N GLY A 34 0.43 -5.00 19.91
CA GLY A 34 0.03 -3.67 20.40
C GLY A 34 0.57 -2.52 19.56
N LEU A 35 0.85 -1.38 20.20
CA LEU A 35 1.22 -0.14 19.50
C LEU A 35 2.49 -0.29 18.64
N ILE A 36 3.53 -0.94 19.16
CA ILE A 36 4.80 -1.14 18.43
C ILE A 36 4.55 -2.01 17.20
N GLY A 37 3.74 -3.07 17.35
CA GLY A 37 3.29 -3.88 16.24
C GLY A 37 2.56 -3.10 15.17
N ALA A 38 1.61 -2.27 15.57
CA ALA A 38 0.81 -1.45 14.65
C ALA A 38 1.69 -0.49 13.84
N ILE A 39 2.68 0.13 14.47
CA ILE A 39 3.62 1.03 13.78
C ILE A 39 4.51 0.23 12.83
N ALA A 40 5.11 -0.87 13.30
CA ALA A 40 6.04 -1.67 12.51
C ALA A 40 5.35 -2.32 11.30
N LEU A 41 4.25 -3.04 11.53
CA LEU A 41 3.52 -3.72 10.46
C LEU A 41 2.70 -2.75 9.60
N GLY A 42 2.26 -1.61 10.14
CA GLY A 42 1.70 -0.51 9.34
C GLY A 42 2.72 0.05 8.34
N PHE A 43 3.97 0.26 8.78
CA PHE A 43 5.05 0.67 7.88
C PHE A 43 5.35 -0.38 6.82
N VAL A 44 5.39 -1.67 7.19
CA VAL A 44 5.53 -2.77 6.21
C VAL A 44 4.38 -2.74 5.21
N GLY A 45 3.13 -2.58 5.67
CA GLY A 45 1.95 -2.46 4.82
C GLY A 45 2.02 -1.28 3.85
N PHE A 46 2.53 -0.13 4.29
CA PHE A 46 2.80 1.03 3.43
C PHE A 46 3.79 0.70 2.30
N VAL A 47 4.93 0.10 2.66
CA VAL A 47 5.98 -0.27 1.69
C VAL A 47 5.44 -1.29 0.68
N VAL A 48 4.79 -2.36 1.15
CA VAL A 48 4.16 -3.37 0.30
C VAL A 48 3.09 -2.74 -0.60
N GLY A 49 2.26 -1.85 -0.05
CA GLY A 49 1.25 -1.12 -0.80
C GLY A 49 1.81 -0.29 -1.95
N ILE A 50 3.00 0.30 -1.80
CA ILE A 50 3.69 1.01 -2.90
C ILE A 50 3.98 0.03 -4.03
N PHE A 51 4.64 -1.10 -3.74
CA PHE A 51 4.95 -2.09 -4.76
C PHE A 51 3.69 -2.62 -5.44
N VAL A 52 2.65 -2.94 -4.66
CA VAL A 52 1.37 -3.44 -5.19
C VAL A 52 0.64 -2.42 -6.06
N SER A 53 0.79 -1.13 -5.76
CA SER A 53 0.21 -0.08 -6.59
C SER A 53 0.87 0.04 -7.98
N TYR A 54 2.08 -0.51 -8.15
CA TYR A 54 2.83 -0.53 -9.41
C TYR A 54 3.10 -1.97 -9.89
N PRO A 55 2.22 -2.56 -10.73
CA PRO A 55 2.37 -3.94 -11.18
C PRO A 55 3.71 -4.25 -11.87
N SER A 56 4.34 -3.25 -12.50
CA SER A 56 5.67 -3.39 -13.10
C SER A 56 6.81 -3.57 -12.08
N MET A 57 6.69 -3.00 -10.88
CA MET A 57 7.70 -3.15 -9.83
C MET A 57 7.63 -4.52 -9.18
N ILE A 58 6.43 -5.10 -9.04
CA ILE A 58 6.26 -6.49 -8.57
C ILE A 58 6.95 -7.45 -9.55
N LEU A 59 6.73 -7.27 -10.86
CA LEU A 59 7.40 -8.07 -11.89
C LEU A 59 8.93 -7.98 -11.78
N GLN A 60 9.48 -6.77 -11.63
CA GLN A 60 10.93 -6.58 -11.43
C GLN A 60 11.47 -7.21 -10.13
N LEU A 61 10.67 -7.29 -9.07
CA LEU A 61 11.10 -7.93 -7.82
C LEU A 61 11.11 -9.48 -7.94
N LEU A 62 10.28 -10.03 -8.84
CA LEU A 62 10.10 -11.47 -9.01
C LEU A 62 10.97 -12.09 -10.11
N THR A 63 11.76 -11.29 -10.85
CA THR A 63 12.66 -11.77 -11.92
C THR A 63 14.11 -11.49 -11.56
#